data_AF-A0A6L8HZ17-F1
#
_entry.id   AF-A0A6L8HZ17-F1
#
_cell.length_a   1.000
_cell.length_b   1.000
_cell.length_c   1.000
_cell.angle_alpha   90.00
_cell.angle_beta   90.00
_cell.angle_gamma   90.00
#
_symmetry.space_group_name_H-M   'P 1'
#
loop_
_entity.id
_entity.type
_entity.pdbx_description
1 polymer ?
#
loop_
_entity_poly.entity_id
_entity_poly.type
_entity_poly.pdbx_seq_one_letter_code
_entity_poly.pdbx_strand_id
1 'polypeptide(L)'
;MPIWRNPLMGLAGDTYGNSVLEAVAARNVLADRTRYPEVTLDEVAALGPQAILLPDEPYRFNEGHIPEFSGIAPTAVVDGKLLWWYGPRMPEAIRELRRIVRELAA
;
A
#
# COMPACT_ATOMS: atom_id res chain seq x y z
N MET A 1 1.01 -0.79 3.69
CA MET A 1 -0.07 -0.28 2.82
C MET A 1 -1.41 -0.44 3.55
N PRO A 2 -2.09 0.66 3.89
CA PRO A 2 -3.43 0.62 4.47
C PRO A 2 -4.46 -0.02 3.54
N ILE A 3 -5.43 -0.75 4.10
CA ILE A 3 -6.54 -1.40 3.36
C ILE A 3 -7.93 -1.11 3.97
N TRP A 4 -7.98 -0.61 5.20
CA TRP A 4 -9.21 -0.19 5.89
C TRP A 4 -8.91 0.93 6.89
N ARG A 5 -9.93 1.71 7.26
CA ARG A 5 -9.83 2.81 8.22
C ARG A 5 -10.99 2.75 9.21
N ASN A 6 -10.70 2.95 10.50
CA ASN A 6 -11.61 2.73 11.64
C ASN A 6 -12.07 1.25 11.79
N PRO A 7 -11.21 0.36 12.30
CA PRO A 7 -9.81 0.59 12.71
C PRO A 7 -8.86 0.69 11.51
N LEU A 8 -7.66 1.23 11.71
CA LEU A 8 -6.64 1.22 10.66
C LEU A 8 -6.12 -0.21 10.48
N MET A 9 -6.30 -0.77 9.29
CA MET A 9 -5.80 -2.11 8.95
C MET A 9 -4.80 -2.02 7.81
N GLY A 10 -3.76 -2.85 7.87
CA GLY A 10 -2.72 -2.92 6.84
C GLY A 10 -2.75 -4.24 6.07
N LEU A 11 -2.24 -4.23 4.86
CA LEU A 11 -1.93 -5.43 4.08
C LEU A 11 -0.65 -6.09 4.62
N ALA A 12 -0.66 -7.37 4.98
CA ALA A 12 0.50 -8.13 5.43
C ALA A 12 0.96 -9.21 4.42
N GLY A 13 1.94 -10.05 4.79
CA GLY A 13 2.70 -10.92 3.87
C GLY A 13 1.88 -11.99 3.16
N ASP A 14 0.97 -12.67 3.87
CA ASP A 14 0.12 -13.74 3.34
C ASP A 14 -1.11 -13.19 2.58
N THR A 15 -0.87 -12.35 1.57
CA THR A 15 -1.94 -11.73 0.77
C THR A 15 -1.54 -11.59 -0.70
N TYR A 16 -2.54 -11.62 -1.59
CA TYR A 16 -2.32 -11.36 -3.03
C TYR A 16 -1.68 -9.98 -3.27
N GLY A 17 -2.15 -8.95 -2.57
CA GLY A 17 -1.59 -7.61 -2.69
C GLY A 17 -0.10 -7.58 -2.32
N ASN A 18 0.34 -8.41 -1.35
CA ASN A 18 1.74 -8.48 -1.00
C ASN A 18 2.57 -9.10 -2.14
N SER A 19 2.08 -10.16 -2.78
CA SER A 19 2.74 -10.73 -3.96
C SER A 19 2.84 -9.73 -5.13
N VAL A 20 1.85 -8.85 -5.30
CA VAL A 20 1.89 -7.77 -6.29
C VAL A 20 2.96 -6.73 -5.94
N LEU A 21 3.08 -6.34 -4.66
CA LEU A 21 4.13 -5.44 -4.18
C LEU A 21 5.53 -6.04 -4.39
N GLU A 22 5.71 -7.33 -4.10
CA GLU A 22 6.97 -8.04 -4.34
C GLU A 22 7.32 -8.10 -5.84
N ALA A 23 6.33 -8.29 -6.72
CA ALA A 23 6.53 -8.30 -8.17
C ALA A 23 7.01 -6.94 -8.73
N VAL A 24 6.76 -5.84 -8.03
CA VAL A 24 7.29 -4.51 -8.36
C VAL A 24 8.57 -4.16 -7.59
N ALA A 25 9.18 -5.14 -6.90
CA ALA A 25 10.36 -5.01 -6.05
C ALA A 25 10.17 -4.08 -4.84
N ALA A 26 8.93 -3.93 -4.36
CA ALA A 26 8.65 -3.26 -3.10
C ALA A 26 8.73 -4.27 -1.94
N ARG A 27 9.22 -3.82 -0.79
CA ARG A 27 9.17 -4.59 0.47
C ARG A 27 8.03 -4.07 1.34
N ASN A 28 7.10 -4.95 1.71
CA ASN A 28 6.04 -4.59 2.63
C ASN A 28 6.56 -4.61 4.09
N VAL A 29 6.47 -3.48 4.79
CA VAL A 29 6.90 -3.36 6.19
C VAL A 29 6.06 -4.21 7.16
N LEU A 30 4.89 -4.67 6.72
CA LEU A 30 4.01 -5.57 7.47
C LEU A 30 4.13 -7.04 7.00
N ALA A 31 5.13 -7.39 6.18
CA ALA A 31 5.26 -8.73 5.61
C ALA A 31 5.31 -9.85 6.68
N ASP A 32 5.91 -9.58 7.85
CA ASP A 32 6.04 -10.55 8.94
C ASP A 32 4.75 -10.72 9.78
N ARG A 33 3.66 -10.02 9.41
CA ARG A 33 2.35 -10.12 10.07
C ARG A 33 1.40 -11.02 9.27
N THR A 34 0.28 -11.37 9.87
CA THR A 34 -0.71 -12.26 9.26
C THR A 34 -1.85 -11.48 8.61
N ARG A 35 -2.05 -11.67 7.30
CA ARG A 35 -3.19 -11.18 6.50
C ARG A 35 -3.46 -9.67 6.61
N TYR A 36 -4.34 -9.27 7.51
CA TYR A 36 -4.82 -7.90 7.64
C TYR A 36 -4.79 -7.44 9.11
N PRO A 37 -3.60 -7.22 9.69
CA PRO A 37 -3.51 -6.76 11.07
C PRO A 37 -4.11 -5.36 11.22
N GLU A 38 -4.75 -5.13 12.36
CA GLU A 38 -4.94 -3.79 12.88
C GLU A 38 -3.58 -3.21 13.26
N VAL A 39 -3.36 -1.94 12.90
CA VAL A 39 -2.13 -1.20 13.19
C VAL A 39 -2.47 0.23 13.57
N THR A 40 -1.60 0.87 14.34
CA THR A 40 -1.66 2.30 14.63
C THR A 40 -0.72 3.08 13.71
N LEU A 41 -0.92 4.39 13.58
CA LEU A 41 0.01 5.26 12.84
C LEU A 41 1.41 5.26 13.45
N ASP A 42 1.51 5.20 14.78
CA ASP A 42 2.79 5.15 15.49
C ASP A 42 3.55 3.85 15.21
N GLU A 43 2.85 2.70 15.16
CA GLU A 43 3.45 1.42 14.75
C GLU A 43 3.93 1.48 13.30
N VAL A 44 3.15 2.08 12.40
CA VAL A 44 3.56 2.27 11.00
C VAL A 44 4.80 3.17 10.92
N ALA A 45 4.85 4.25 11.70
CA ALA A 45 6.00 5.14 11.74
C ALA A 45 7.27 4.45 12.28
N ALA A 46 7.12 3.65 13.35
CA ALA A 46 8.23 2.89 13.93
C ALA A 46 8.82 1.84 12.97
N LEU A 47 8.02 1.35 12.00
CA LEU A 47 8.49 0.43 10.96
C LEU A 47 9.28 1.12 9.82
N GLY A 48 9.28 2.46 9.77
CA GLY A 48 10.10 3.25 8.83
C GLY A 48 9.83 2.98 7.35
N PRO A 49 8.58 3.05 6.85
CA PRO A 49 8.29 2.89 5.44
C PRO A 49 8.90 4.02 4.61
N GLN A 50 9.38 3.71 3.40
CA GLN A 50 9.87 4.72 2.45
C GLN A 50 8.74 5.38 1.64
N ALA A 51 7.58 4.72 1.57
CA ALA A 51 6.41 5.21 0.87
C ALA A 51 5.14 4.59 1.48
N ILE A 52 4.03 5.33 1.40
CA ILE A 52 2.70 4.84 1.78
C ILE A 52 1.77 4.96 0.57
N LEU A 53 1.25 3.81 0.13
CA LEU A 53 0.23 3.75 -0.92
C LEU A 53 -1.15 3.73 -0.28
N LEU A 54 -2.06 4.57 -0.76
CA LEU A 54 -3.45 4.65 -0.32
C LEU A 54 -4.39 4.23 -1.47
N PRO A 55 -4.76 2.95 -1.58
CA PRO A 55 -5.63 2.47 -2.66
C PRO A 55 -7.04 3.08 -2.58
N ASP A 56 -7.66 3.42 -3.71
CA ASP A 56 -9.03 3.95 -3.75
C ASP A 56 -10.15 2.88 -3.70
N GLU A 57 -9.76 1.60 -3.62
CA GLU A 57 -10.63 0.46 -3.37
C GLU A 57 -9.86 -0.65 -2.61
N PRO A 58 -10.52 -1.59 -1.90
CA PRO A 58 -11.97 -1.65 -1.64
C PRO A 58 -12.45 -0.58 -0.66
N TYR A 59 -11.60 -0.18 0.29
CA TYR A 59 -11.82 1.03 1.08
C TYR A 59 -11.37 2.23 0.23
N ARG A 60 -12.23 3.26 0.15
CA ARG A 60 -11.96 4.43 -0.68
C ARG A 60 -11.05 5.42 0.03
N PHE A 61 -9.74 5.17 0.01
CA PHE A 61 -8.81 6.24 0.31
C PHE A 61 -8.87 7.31 -0.79
N ASN A 62 -8.61 8.56 -0.41
CA ASN A 62 -8.69 9.73 -1.27
C ASN A 62 -7.70 10.78 -0.73
N GLU A 63 -7.52 11.88 -1.45
CA GLU A 63 -6.52 12.90 -1.12
C GLU A 63 -6.70 13.50 0.28
N GLY A 64 -7.94 13.54 0.79
CA GLY A 64 -8.24 14.00 2.14
C GLY A 64 -7.62 13.13 3.24
N HIS A 65 -7.20 11.90 2.95
CA HIS A 65 -6.49 11.05 3.89
C HIS A 65 -4.96 11.25 3.85
N ILE A 66 -4.40 11.88 2.82
CA ILE A 66 -2.94 12.05 2.69
C ILE A 66 -2.31 12.73 3.91
N PRO A 67 -2.88 13.82 4.48
CA PRO A 67 -2.28 14.49 5.64
C PRO A 67 -2.10 13.60 6.88
N GLU A 68 -2.88 12.52 7.02
CA GLU A 68 -2.78 11.57 8.12
C GLU A 68 -1.49 10.71 8.04
N PHE A 69 -0.99 10.49 6.83
CA PHE A 69 0.15 9.59 6.57
C PHE A 69 1.41 10.33 6.11
N SER A 70 1.28 11.55 5.55
CA SER A 70 2.39 12.29 4.98
C SER A 70 3.44 12.75 5.99
N GLY A 71 3.11 12.78 7.29
CA GLY A 71 4.07 12.98 8.38
C GLY A 71 5.00 11.78 8.63
N ILE A 72 4.68 10.61 8.07
CA ILE A 72 5.44 9.37 8.23
C ILE A 72 6.34 9.14 7.02
N ALA A 73 5.78 9.21 5.81
CA ALA A 73 6.49 8.96 4.55
C ALA A 73 5.76 9.63 3.36
N PRO A 74 6.44 9.81 2.22
CA PRO A 74 5.79 10.17 0.96
C PRO A 74 4.57 9.29 0.70
N THR A 75 3.43 9.93 0.47
CA THR A 75 2.12 9.27 0.42
C THR A 75 1.38 9.67 -0.84
N ALA A 76 0.79 8.72 -1.55
CA ALA A 76 -0.13 9.00 -2.64
C ALA A 76 -1.34 8.06 -2.66
N VAL A 77 -2.45 8.58 -3.20
CA VAL A 77 -3.59 7.77 -3.59
C VAL A 77 -3.26 7.03 -4.89
N VAL A 78 -3.63 5.75 -4.96
CA VAL A 78 -3.37 4.90 -6.13
C VAL A 78 -4.64 4.21 -6.60
N ASP A 79 -4.75 3.96 -7.90
CA ASP A 79 -5.82 3.10 -8.46
C ASP A 79 -5.70 1.70 -7.84
N GLY A 80 -6.66 1.32 -7.01
CA GLY A 80 -6.66 0.04 -6.32
C GLY A 80 -6.76 -1.15 -7.26
N LYS A 81 -7.24 -0.96 -8.51
CA LYS A 81 -7.28 -2.03 -9.51
C LYS A 81 -5.88 -2.52 -9.88
N LEU A 82 -4.87 -1.66 -9.72
CA LEU A 82 -3.46 -2.06 -9.91
C LEU A 82 -3.03 -3.14 -8.91
N LEU A 83 -3.71 -3.23 -7.75
CA LEU A 83 -3.38 -4.13 -6.64
C LEU A 83 -4.33 -5.31 -6.51
N TRP A 84 -5.60 -5.16 -6.90
CA TRP A 84 -6.64 -6.17 -6.61
C TRP A 84 -7.19 -6.88 -7.85
N TRP A 85 -7.12 -6.28 -9.04
CA TRP A 85 -7.76 -6.83 -10.25
C TRP A 85 -6.75 -7.65 -11.05
N TYR A 86 -6.65 -8.93 -10.73
CA TYR A 86 -5.89 -9.90 -11.52
C TYR A 86 -6.53 -10.13 -12.90
N GLY A 87 -5.70 -10.49 -13.89
CA GLY A 87 -6.15 -10.83 -15.24
C GLY A 87 -5.32 -10.18 -16.35
N PRO A 88 -5.90 -9.96 -17.55
CA PRO A 88 -5.18 -9.49 -18.74
C PRO A 88 -4.46 -8.14 -18.58
N ARG A 89 -4.89 -7.32 -17.61
CA ARG A 89 -4.31 -5.99 -17.32
C ARG A 89 -3.04 -6.04 -16.47
N MET A 90 -2.72 -7.19 -15.88
CA MET A 90 -1.58 -7.32 -14.95
C MET A 90 -0.25 -6.81 -15.51
N PRO A 91 0.13 -7.07 -16.79
CA PRO A 91 1.39 -6.53 -17.32
C PRO A 91 1.46 -5.00 -17.32
N GLU A 92 0.34 -4.32 -17.56
CA GLU A 92 0.25 -2.87 -17.47
C GLU A 92 0.22 -2.40 -16.01
N ALA A 93 -0.58 -3.07 -15.18
CA ALA A 93 -0.68 -2.75 -13.75
C ALA A 93 0.68 -2.83 -13.04
N ILE A 94 1.47 -3.88 -13.30
CA ILE A 94 2.83 -4.05 -12.75
C ILE A 94 3.77 -2.96 -13.23
N ARG A 95 3.68 -2.52 -14.50
CA ARG A 95 4.52 -1.43 -15.01
C ARG A 95 4.19 -0.11 -14.32
N GLU A 96 2.90 0.21 -14.20
CA GLU A 96 2.44 1.46 -13.61
C GLU A 96 2.68 1.51 -12.10
N LEU A 97 2.34 0.43 -11.37
CA LEU A 97 2.61 0.35 -9.94
C LEU A 97 4.11 0.47 -9.63
N ARG A 98 4.98 -0.14 -10.46
CA ARG A 98 6.44 0.00 -10.32
C ARG A 98 6.91 1.44 -10.51
N ARG A 99 6.31 2.18 -11.46
CA ARG A 99 6.60 3.60 -11.68
C ARG A 99 6.24 4.41 -10.43
N ILE A 100 5.02 4.23 -9.93
CA ILE A 100 4.51 4.93 -8.73
C ILE A 100 5.39 4.65 -7.51
N VAL A 101 5.71 3.38 -7.23
CA VAL A 101 6.55 3.00 -6.08
C VAL A 101 7.94 3.65 -6.16
N ARG A 102 8.54 3.69 -7.35
CA ARG A 102 9.86 4.32 -7.54
C ARG A 102 9.82 5.83 -7.37
N GLU A 103 8.76 6.48 -7.81
CA GLU A 103 8.60 7.94 -7.67
C GLU A 103 8.38 8.35 -6.21
N LEU A 104 7.65 7.55 -5.43
CA LEU A 104 7.40 7.84 -4.02
C LEU A 104 8.59 7.51 -3.11
N ALA A 105 9.40 6.50 -3.46
CA ALA A 105 10.53 6.06 -2.65
C ALA A 105 11.86 6.77 -2.99
N ALA A 106 11.86 7.71 -3.94
CA ALA A 106 13.01 8.52 -4.34
C ALA A 106 13.19 9.74 -3.43
#